data_AF-Q93833-F1
#
_entry.id   AF-Q93833-F1
#
_cell.length_a   1.000
_cell.length_b   1.000
_cell.length_c   1.000
_cell.angle_alpha   90.00
_cell.angle_beta   90.00
_cell.angle_gamma   90.00
#
_symmetry.space_group_name_H-M   'P 1'
#
loop_
_entity.id
_entity.type
_entity.pdbx_description
1 polymer ?
#
loop_
_entity_poly.entity_id
_entity_poly.type
_entity_poly.pdbx_seq_one_letter_code
_entity_poly.pdbx_strand_id
1 'polypeptide(L)'
;MEEEHEEESHLSQSDTVGSAIVEDGPGKEYEIYIKNEELVDKLKLLNYEDGFLKLGVVYKPILKHYFVKSKNVGEQFFLFTSLAAWLIKKSGDESYNMPQEFDDPNSTLANIMAAAKNKGIATDFTAAKLKSGAGENVIFILNSLADASLVHVGFQWQKMIPPKEEDEDTAVDEQDEDDDNDDIVEEPMNFLDDDDDDNVIEIDLKAQGLATESKNPLQSVLQSNTDAITWKQEVERVAPQLKITLKQDAKDWRLHLEQMNSMHKNVEQKVGNVGPYLDNMSKDIAKALERIASREKSLNSQLASMMSKFRRATDTRAELREKYKAASVGVSSRTETLDRISDDIEQLKQQIEEQGAKSSDGAPLVKIKQAVSKLEEELQTMNVQIGVFEQSILNTYLRDHFNFSANLLNIM
;
A
#
# COMPACT_ATOMS: atom_id res chain seq x y z
N MET A 1 46.39 50.38 -2.38
CA MET A 1 45.22 51.16 -1.98
C MET A 1 44.04 50.33 -2.38
N GLU A 2 43.26 49.93 -1.40
CA GLU A 2 42.20 48.93 -1.48
C GLU A 2 41.20 49.26 -2.61
N GLU A 3 41.07 48.34 -3.55
CA GLU A 3 39.97 48.34 -4.52
C GLU A 3 38.77 47.70 -3.83
N GLU A 4 37.74 48.52 -3.62
CA GLU A 4 36.47 48.16 -2.99
C GLU A 4 35.78 47.05 -3.77
N HIS A 5 35.59 45.94 -3.08
CA HIS A 5 34.69 44.86 -3.44
C HIS A 5 33.26 45.21 -3.00
N GLU A 6 32.32 44.82 -3.87
CA GLU A 6 30.95 44.42 -3.55
C GLU A 6 29.97 45.52 -3.13
N GLU A 7 28.97 45.77 -3.98
CA GLU A 7 27.59 45.47 -3.55
C GLU A 7 26.62 45.35 -4.75
N GLU A 8 25.71 44.40 -4.57
CA GLU A 8 24.77 43.82 -5.50
C GLU A 8 23.73 44.83 -6.01
N SER A 9 23.51 44.89 -7.33
CA SER A 9 22.28 45.44 -7.89
C SER A 9 21.36 44.30 -8.34
N HIS A 10 20.51 43.87 -7.40
CA HIS A 10 19.29 43.11 -7.66
C HIS A 10 18.43 43.84 -8.70
N LEU A 11 18.32 43.31 -9.93
CA LEU A 11 17.26 43.71 -10.85
C LEU A 11 16.38 42.49 -11.16
N SER A 12 15.29 42.42 -10.41
CA SER A 12 14.15 41.53 -10.58
C SER A 12 13.54 41.69 -11.97
N GLN A 13 13.78 40.73 -12.87
CA GLN A 13 12.90 40.48 -14.01
C GLN A 13 11.90 39.40 -13.62
N SER A 14 10.76 39.86 -13.09
CA SER A 14 9.56 39.06 -12.90
C SER A 14 8.86 38.89 -14.26
N ASP A 15 9.39 38.03 -15.12
CA ASP A 15 8.67 37.58 -16.30
C ASP A 15 7.55 36.64 -15.86
N THR A 16 6.41 37.27 -15.61
CA THR A 16 5.14 36.64 -15.29
C THR A 16 4.58 36.03 -16.58
N VAL A 17 5.19 34.94 -17.04
CA VAL A 17 4.59 34.10 -18.07
C VAL A 17 3.45 33.35 -17.39
N GLY A 18 2.23 33.79 -17.66
CA GLY A 18 1.00 33.27 -17.08
C GLY A 18 0.98 31.75 -17.16
N SER A 19 1.14 31.11 -15.99
CA SER A 19 0.77 29.72 -15.79
C SER A 19 -0.72 29.64 -16.06
N ALA A 20 -1.08 29.28 -17.30
CA ALA A 20 -2.43 28.91 -17.66
C ALA A 20 -2.87 27.86 -16.64
N ILE A 21 -3.79 28.25 -15.77
CA ILE A 21 -4.48 27.33 -14.88
C ILE A 21 -5.28 26.46 -15.84
N VAL A 22 -4.68 25.36 -16.27
CA VAL A 22 -5.42 24.27 -16.90
C VAL A 22 -6.36 23.83 -15.80
N GLU A 23 -7.61 24.29 -15.85
CA GLU A 23 -8.67 23.80 -14.99
C GLU A 23 -8.68 22.28 -15.16
N ASP A 24 -8.23 21.59 -14.12
CA ASP A 24 -8.14 20.14 -14.10
C ASP A 24 -9.54 19.58 -14.41
N GLY A 25 -9.69 19.03 -15.61
CA GLY A 25 -10.94 18.46 -16.05
C GLY A 25 -11.36 17.31 -15.12
N PRO A 26 -12.67 17.01 -15.02
CA PRO A 26 -13.17 15.95 -14.16
C PRO A 26 -12.58 14.56 -14.47
N GLY A 27 -11.98 14.38 -15.65
CA GLY A 27 -11.26 13.17 -16.05
C GLY A 27 -9.96 12.90 -15.29
N LYS A 28 -9.33 13.91 -14.68
CA LYS A 28 -8.06 13.74 -13.96
C LYS A 28 -8.21 12.84 -12.73
N GLU A 29 -9.37 12.87 -12.07
CA GLU A 29 -9.69 11.94 -10.99
C GLU A 29 -9.75 10.48 -11.45
N TYR A 30 -9.97 10.23 -12.74
CA TYR A 30 -10.03 8.89 -13.32
C TYR A 30 -8.69 8.40 -13.88
N GLU A 31 -7.72 9.29 -14.11
CA GLU A 31 -6.39 8.94 -14.63
C GLU A 31 -5.67 7.92 -13.75
N ILE A 32 -5.84 8.03 -12.43
CA ILE A 32 -5.29 7.09 -11.45
C ILE A 32 -5.83 5.66 -11.65
N TYR A 33 -7.07 5.50 -12.12
CA TYR A 33 -7.65 4.17 -12.36
C TYR A 33 -7.01 3.53 -13.59
N ILE A 34 -6.80 4.31 -14.66
CA ILE A 34 -6.14 3.86 -15.89
C ILE A 34 -4.70 3.44 -15.58
N LYS A 35 -3.94 4.27 -14.84
CA LYS A 35 -2.57 3.93 -14.42
C LYS A 35 -2.50 2.65 -13.60
N ASN A 36 -3.51 2.36 -12.78
CA ASN A 36 -3.55 1.10 -12.01
C ASN A 36 -3.98 -0.09 -12.86
N GLU A 37 -4.78 0.09 -13.91
CA GLU A 37 -5.07 -0.98 -14.88
C GLU A 37 -3.82 -1.34 -15.69
N GLU A 38 -3.09 -0.34 -16.18
CA GLU A 38 -1.79 -0.54 -16.85
C GLU A 38 -0.80 -1.29 -15.96
N LEU A 39 -0.75 -0.97 -14.66
CA LEU A 39 0.06 -1.70 -13.69
C LEU A 39 -0.31 -3.18 -13.65
N VAL A 40 -1.60 -3.50 -13.56
CA VAL A 40 -2.06 -4.89 -13.49
C VAL A 40 -1.73 -5.65 -14.78
N ASP A 41 -1.84 -5.00 -15.94
CA ASP A 41 -1.49 -5.62 -17.21
C ASP A 41 0.03 -5.84 -17.32
N LYS A 42 0.86 -4.88 -16.89
CA LYS A 42 2.33 -5.06 -16.78
C LYS A 42 2.70 -6.21 -15.83
N LEU A 43 2.00 -6.36 -14.71
CA LEU A 43 2.20 -7.46 -13.78
C LEU A 43 1.85 -8.83 -14.39
N LYS A 44 0.79 -8.90 -15.20
CA LYS A 44 0.46 -10.13 -15.95
C LYS A 44 1.54 -10.47 -16.98
N LEU A 45 2.07 -9.48 -17.70
CA LEU A 45 3.19 -9.67 -18.63
C LEU A 45 4.45 -10.20 -17.91
N LEU A 46 4.64 -9.82 -16.64
CA LEU A 46 5.72 -10.33 -15.78
C LEU A 46 5.41 -11.70 -15.13
N ASN A 47 4.29 -12.35 -15.47
CA ASN A 47 3.82 -13.60 -14.88
C ASN A 47 3.81 -13.55 -13.34
N TYR A 48 3.30 -12.46 -12.76
CA TYR A 48 3.25 -12.29 -11.30
C TYR A 48 2.42 -13.38 -10.60
N GLU A 49 1.46 -14.02 -11.28
CA GLU A 49 0.65 -15.09 -10.70
C GLU A 49 1.51 -16.33 -10.35
N ASP A 50 2.46 -16.67 -11.22
CA ASP A 50 3.37 -17.78 -10.96
C ASP A 50 4.54 -17.39 -10.05
N GLY A 51 4.98 -16.13 -10.10
CA GLY A 51 6.14 -15.67 -9.34
C GLY A 51 5.83 -15.11 -7.95
N PHE A 52 4.87 -14.20 -7.85
CA PHE A 52 4.55 -13.45 -6.62
C PHE A 52 3.50 -14.18 -5.78
N LEU A 53 2.40 -14.67 -6.38
CA LEU A 53 1.33 -15.31 -5.62
C LEU A 53 1.74 -16.67 -5.02
N LYS A 54 2.66 -17.40 -5.69
CA LYS A 54 3.20 -18.67 -5.17
C LYS A 54 4.17 -18.50 -4.02
N LEU A 55 4.62 -17.27 -3.74
CA LEU A 55 5.59 -17.01 -2.69
C LEU A 55 4.99 -17.15 -1.27
N GLY A 56 3.66 -17.08 -1.15
CA GLY A 56 2.96 -17.21 0.12
C GLY A 56 1.45 -17.00 0.01
N VAL A 57 0.70 -17.69 0.87
CA VAL A 57 -0.78 -17.65 0.90
C VAL A 57 -1.34 -16.24 1.21
N VAL A 58 -0.50 -15.38 1.80
CA VAL A 58 -0.86 -14.00 2.17
C VAL A 58 -0.98 -13.09 0.95
N TYR A 59 -0.35 -13.45 -0.18
CA TYR A 59 -0.37 -12.66 -1.41
C TYR A 59 -1.64 -12.99 -2.22
N LYS A 60 -2.58 -12.05 -2.25
CA LYS A 60 -3.82 -12.17 -3.02
C LYS A 60 -3.64 -11.60 -4.44
N PRO A 61 -4.42 -12.11 -5.42
CA PRO A 61 -4.48 -11.50 -6.75
C PRO A 61 -4.82 -10.02 -6.68
N ILE A 62 -4.10 -9.21 -7.46
CA ILE A 62 -4.26 -7.74 -7.44
C ILE A 62 -5.43 -7.38 -8.34
N LEU A 63 -6.49 -6.82 -7.74
CA LEU A 63 -7.64 -6.33 -8.49
C LEU A 63 -7.29 -5.04 -9.26
N LYS A 64 -7.97 -4.81 -10.39
CA LYS A 64 -7.77 -3.68 -11.32
C LYS A 64 -7.70 -2.28 -10.70
N HIS A 65 -8.28 -2.07 -9.52
CA HIS A 65 -8.28 -0.76 -8.85
C HIS A 65 -7.85 -0.84 -7.38
N TYR A 66 -7.11 -1.89 -7.00
CA TYR A 66 -6.81 -2.20 -5.60
C TYR A 66 -5.97 -1.11 -4.90
N PHE A 67 -5.00 -0.51 -5.60
CA PHE A 67 -4.14 0.54 -5.03
C PHE A 67 -4.68 1.97 -5.24
N VAL A 68 -5.87 2.13 -5.83
CA VAL A 68 -6.44 3.45 -6.12
C VAL A 68 -7.04 4.09 -4.86
N LYS A 69 -7.84 3.33 -4.10
CA LYS A 69 -8.49 3.80 -2.87
C LYS A 69 -8.06 2.97 -1.67
N SER A 70 -7.77 3.66 -0.57
CA SER A 70 -7.45 3.01 0.70
C SER A 70 -8.70 2.34 1.29
N LYS A 71 -8.69 1.02 1.43
CA LYS A 71 -9.71 0.23 2.13
C LYS A 71 -9.17 -0.34 3.43
N ASN A 72 -7.97 -0.89 3.38
CA ASN A 72 -7.29 -1.49 4.51
C ASN A 72 -5.81 -1.09 4.44
N VAL A 73 -5.46 -0.02 5.17
CA VAL A 73 -4.12 0.59 5.11
C VAL A 73 -3.03 -0.42 5.41
N GLY A 74 -3.21 -1.30 6.41
CA GLY A 74 -2.20 -2.28 6.80
C GLY A 74 -1.97 -3.34 5.73
N GLU A 75 -3.04 -3.92 5.19
CA GLU A 75 -2.96 -4.95 4.13
C GLU A 75 -2.43 -4.36 2.82
N GLN A 76 -2.89 -3.17 2.43
CA GLN A 76 -2.44 -2.48 1.23
C GLN A 76 -0.97 -2.07 1.33
N PHE A 77 -0.54 -1.61 2.51
CA PHE A 77 0.86 -1.28 2.77
C PHE A 77 1.76 -2.51 2.70
N PHE A 78 1.37 -3.61 3.33
CA PHE A 78 2.10 -4.88 3.25
C PHE A 78 2.18 -5.41 1.81
N LEU A 79 1.07 -5.38 1.08
CA LEU A 79 1.05 -5.84 -0.31
C LEU A 79 1.88 -4.93 -1.22
N PHE A 80 1.78 -3.61 -1.05
CA PHE A 80 2.59 -2.63 -1.77
C PHE A 80 4.09 -2.86 -1.54
N THR A 81 4.52 -2.95 -0.28
CA THR A 81 5.94 -3.11 0.07
C THR A 81 6.48 -4.45 -0.43
N SER A 82 5.69 -5.52 -0.32
CA SER A 82 6.04 -6.85 -0.85
C SER A 82 6.12 -6.86 -2.37
N LEU A 83 5.17 -6.23 -3.06
CA LEU A 83 5.14 -6.16 -4.52
C LEU A 83 6.30 -5.31 -5.05
N ALA A 84 6.56 -4.16 -4.43
CA ALA A 84 7.69 -3.32 -4.79
C ALA A 84 9.02 -4.07 -4.62
N ALA A 85 9.20 -4.79 -3.50
CA ALA A 85 10.37 -5.63 -3.28
C ALA A 85 10.52 -6.73 -4.34
N TRP A 86 9.42 -7.38 -4.72
CA TRP A 86 9.41 -8.38 -5.78
C TRP A 86 9.80 -7.81 -7.15
N LEU A 87 9.29 -6.62 -7.50
CA LEU A 87 9.66 -5.91 -8.72
C LEU A 87 11.13 -5.46 -8.70
N ILE A 88 11.64 -4.99 -7.55
CA ILE A 88 13.08 -4.66 -7.40
C ILE A 88 13.95 -5.91 -7.66
N LYS A 89 13.53 -7.06 -7.13
CA LYS A 89 14.21 -8.33 -7.37
C LYS A 89 14.18 -8.75 -8.85
N LYS A 90 13.02 -8.61 -9.50
CA LYS A 90 12.83 -8.95 -10.92
C LYS A 90 13.57 -8.02 -11.89
N SER A 91 13.82 -6.79 -11.48
CA SER A 91 14.58 -5.80 -12.24
C SER A 91 16.10 -5.90 -12.03
N GLY A 92 16.61 -7.03 -11.50
CA GLY A 92 18.03 -7.37 -11.44
C GLY A 92 18.70 -7.32 -10.07
N ASP A 93 18.02 -6.83 -9.02
CA ASP A 93 18.60 -6.79 -7.67
C ASP A 93 18.18 -8.02 -6.86
N GLU A 94 18.73 -9.19 -7.24
CA GLU A 94 18.36 -10.48 -6.65
C GLU A 94 18.60 -10.55 -5.14
N SER A 95 19.52 -9.71 -4.63
CA SER A 95 19.92 -9.60 -3.23
C SER A 95 18.91 -8.87 -2.34
N TYR A 96 17.88 -8.25 -2.94
CA TYR A 96 16.90 -7.47 -2.20
C TYR A 96 16.02 -8.39 -1.33
N ASN A 97 16.07 -8.17 -0.01
CA ASN A 97 15.29 -8.93 0.96
C ASN A 97 13.83 -8.49 0.97
N MET A 98 12.92 -9.45 1.06
CA MET A 98 11.51 -9.15 1.16
C MET A 98 11.12 -8.62 2.55
N PRO A 99 10.34 -7.54 2.62
CA PRO A 99 9.86 -6.99 3.87
C PRO A 99 9.00 -8.00 4.64
N GLN A 100 9.22 -8.10 5.93
CA GLN A 100 8.41 -8.89 6.85
C GLN A 100 7.37 -8.01 7.55
N GLU A 101 6.30 -8.62 8.08
CA GLU A 101 5.22 -7.90 8.79
C GLU A 101 5.71 -7.10 10.02
N PHE A 102 6.89 -7.42 10.54
CA PHE A 102 7.49 -6.79 11.72
C PHE A 102 8.58 -5.76 11.40
N ASP A 103 8.91 -5.57 10.12
CA ASP A 103 9.92 -4.58 9.74
C ASP A 103 9.38 -3.15 9.92
N ASP A 104 10.27 -2.21 10.26
CA ASP A 104 9.86 -0.81 10.45
C ASP A 104 9.32 -0.22 9.13
N PRO A 105 8.08 0.30 9.11
CA PRO A 105 7.46 0.82 7.90
C PRO A 105 8.27 1.93 7.22
N ASN A 106 8.93 2.81 7.98
CA ASN A 106 9.71 3.91 7.40
C ASN A 106 11.02 3.39 6.81
N SER A 107 11.68 2.45 7.48
CA SER A 107 12.91 1.83 6.99
C SER A 107 12.66 1.08 5.67
N THR A 108 11.59 0.28 5.61
CA THR A 108 11.19 -0.43 4.38
C THR A 108 10.90 0.54 3.23
N LEU A 109 10.16 1.63 3.52
CA LEU A 109 9.89 2.66 2.52
C LEU A 109 11.17 3.37 2.06
N ALA A 110 12.10 3.67 2.97
CA ALA A 110 13.37 4.29 2.63
C ALA A 110 14.20 3.38 1.71
N ASN A 111 14.23 2.07 1.98
CA ASN A 111 14.93 1.09 1.15
C ASN A 111 14.29 0.98 -0.25
N ILE A 112 12.96 0.95 -0.35
CA ILE A 112 12.25 0.92 -1.63
C ILE A 112 12.53 2.20 -2.43
N MET A 113 12.48 3.38 -1.79
CA MET A 113 12.78 4.64 -2.47
C MET A 113 14.24 4.73 -2.91
N ALA A 114 15.19 4.22 -2.12
CA ALA A 114 16.60 4.15 -2.50
C ALA A 114 16.80 3.23 -3.72
N ALA A 115 16.18 2.05 -3.72
CA ALA A 115 16.21 1.14 -4.85
C ALA A 115 15.56 1.72 -6.12
N ALA A 116 14.45 2.46 -5.96
CA ALA A 116 13.80 3.17 -7.06
C ALA A 116 14.69 4.29 -7.65
N LYS A 117 15.35 5.08 -6.79
CA LYS A 117 16.32 6.10 -7.22
C LYS A 117 17.51 5.51 -7.97
N ASN A 118 18.04 4.37 -7.51
CA ASN A 118 19.14 3.68 -8.19
C ASN A 118 18.76 3.22 -9.61
N LYS A 119 17.46 3.03 -9.88
CA LYS A 119 16.92 2.69 -11.22
C LYS A 119 16.52 3.93 -12.04
N GLY A 120 16.82 5.14 -11.54
CA GLY A 120 16.53 6.39 -12.24
C GLY A 120 15.10 6.93 -12.05
N ILE A 121 14.34 6.41 -11.08
CA ILE A 121 12.96 6.85 -10.83
C ILE A 121 12.98 8.07 -9.90
N ALA A 122 12.43 9.21 -10.35
CA ALA A 122 12.33 10.43 -9.56
C ALA A 122 11.26 10.28 -8.45
N THR A 123 11.70 10.13 -7.20
CA THR A 123 10.81 10.06 -6.03
C THR A 123 10.76 11.42 -5.33
N ASP A 124 9.95 12.35 -5.86
CA ASP A 124 9.89 13.75 -5.37
C ASP A 124 8.88 13.94 -4.22
N PHE A 125 8.39 12.85 -3.64
CA PHE A 125 7.39 12.84 -2.58
C PHE A 125 7.94 12.21 -1.29
N THR A 126 7.35 12.60 -0.16
CA THR A 126 7.75 12.11 1.16
C THR A 126 7.22 10.71 1.43
N ALA A 127 7.98 9.92 2.21
CA ALA A 127 7.58 8.56 2.62
C ALA A 127 6.19 8.51 3.29
N ALA A 128 5.77 9.61 3.93
CA ALA A 128 4.46 9.72 4.56
C ALA A 128 3.30 9.50 3.58
N LYS A 129 3.45 9.89 2.31
CA LYS A 129 2.41 9.69 1.28
C LYS A 129 2.28 8.24 0.81
N LEU A 130 3.26 7.39 1.09
CA LEU A 130 3.26 5.97 0.74
C LEU A 130 2.70 5.07 1.86
N LYS A 131 2.61 5.59 3.09
CA LYS A 131 2.14 4.82 4.25
C LYS A 131 0.68 4.36 4.15
N SER A 132 -0.14 5.03 3.33
CA SER A 132 -1.51 4.60 3.06
C SER A 132 -1.56 3.28 2.28
N GLY A 133 -0.46 2.89 1.61
CA GLY A 133 -0.43 1.75 0.70
C GLY A 133 -1.30 1.92 -0.55
N ALA A 134 -1.92 3.08 -0.73
CA ALA A 134 -2.83 3.39 -1.82
C ALA A 134 -2.76 4.87 -2.19
N GLY A 135 -2.89 5.18 -3.48
CA GLY A 135 -2.83 6.52 -4.05
C GLY A 135 -1.85 6.64 -5.21
N GLU A 136 -1.81 7.83 -5.80
CA GLU A 136 -1.07 8.09 -7.04
C GLU A 136 0.43 7.80 -6.92
N ASN A 137 1.07 8.23 -5.83
CA ASN A 137 2.52 8.01 -5.63
C ASN A 137 2.88 6.52 -5.49
N VAL A 138 1.98 5.73 -4.91
CA VAL A 138 2.16 4.28 -4.76
C VAL A 138 2.10 3.61 -6.13
N ILE A 139 1.10 3.95 -6.93
CA ILE A 139 0.93 3.43 -8.30
C ILE A 139 2.09 3.88 -9.18
N PHE A 140 2.55 5.12 -9.05
CA PHE A 140 3.69 5.64 -9.80
C PHE A 140 4.98 4.85 -9.54
N ILE A 141 5.30 4.55 -8.27
CA ILE A 141 6.45 3.70 -7.93
C ILE A 141 6.28 2.31 -8.53
N LEU A 142 5.12 1.68 -8.34
CA LEU A 142 4.89 0.32 -8.82
C LEU A 142 4.96 0.24 -10.35
N ASN A 143 4.38 1.20 -11.07
CA ASN A 143 4.45 1.25 -12.53
C ASN A 143 5.89 1.42 -13.01
N SER A 144 6.62 2.35 -12.42
CA SER A 144 8.01 2.62 -12.80
C SER A 144 8.92 1.41 -12.53
N LEU A 145 8.70 0.72 -11.40
CA LEU A 145 9.41 -0.53 -11.08
C LEU A 145 8.99 -1.68 -12.00
N ALA A 146 7.72 -1.76 -12.41
CA ALA A 146 7.24 -2.74 -13.37
C ALA A 146 7.85 -2.52 -14.75
N ASP A 147 7.96 -1.27 -15.20
CA ASP A 147 8.63 -0.91 -16.45
C ASP A 147 10.12 -1.29 -16.41
N ALA A 148 10.81 -0.95 -15.32
CA ALA A 148 12.20 -1.37 -15.12
C ALA A 148 12.36 -2.90 -15.10
N SER A 149 11.36 -3.63 -14.57
CA SER A 149 11.35 -5.09 -14.56
C SER A 149 11.11 -5.67 -15.95
N LEU A 150 10.20 -5.11 -16.73
CA LEU A 150 9.90 -5.54 -18.11
C LEU A 150 11.10 -5.34 -19.04
N VAL A 151 11.81 -4.21 -18.89
CA VAL A 151 13.05 -3.94 -19.63
C VAL A 151 14.12 -4.99 -19.29
N HIS A 152 14.29 -5.33 -18.01
CA HIS A 152 15.28 -6.32 -17.59
C HIS A 152 14.93 -7.74 -18.06
N VAL A 153 13.64 -8.10 -18.07
CA VAL A 153 13.15 -9.38 -18.61
C VAL A 153 13.31 -9.45 -20.15
N GLY A 154 13.54 -8.32 -20.82
CA GLY A 154 13.67 -8.25 -22.27
C GLY A 154 12.33 -8.43 -22.99
N PHE A 155 11.24 -7.99 -22.37
CA PHE A 155 9.91 -8.10 -22.97
C PHE A 155 9.84 -7.31 -24.29
N GLN A 156 9.34 -7.97 -25.35
CA GLN A 156 9.07 -7.36 -26.65
C GLN A 156 7.64 -7.72 -27.07
N TRP A 157 6.95 -6.75 -27.68
CA TRP A 157 5.63 -6.97 -28.24
C TRP A 157 5.72 -7.94 -29.41
N GLN A 158 5.07 -9.10 -29.30
CA GLN A 158 4.97 -10.03 -30.42
C GLN A 158 4.06 -9.44 -31.49
N LYS A 159 4.52 -9.49 -32.75
CA LYS A 159 3.73 -9.04 -33.90
C LYS A 159 2.47 -9.89 -33.99
N MET A 160 1.32 -9.24 -34.09
CA MET A 160 0.02 -9.88 -34.19
C MET A 160 0.03 -10.83 -35.39
N ILE A 161 -0.03 -12.13 -35.14
CA ILE A 161 -0.23 -13.13 -36.19
C ILE A 161 -1.72 -13.08 -36.51
N PRO A 162 -2.14 -12.66 -37.72
CA PRO A 162 -3.54 -12.72 -38.08
C PRO A 162 -4.00 -14.18 -37.95
N PRO A 163 -5.16 -14.42 -37.32
CA PRO A 163 -5.69 -15.77 -37.20
C PRO A 163 -5.76 -16.38 -38.60
N LYS A 164 -5.24 -17.61 -38.75
CA LYS A 164 -5.42 -18.37 -39.99
C LYS A 164 -6.92 -18.44 -40.27
N GLU A 165 -7.33 -17.89 -41.40
CA GLU A 165 -8.63 -18.18 -41.97
C GLU A 165 -8.65 -19.68 -42.21
N GLU A 166 -9.35 -20.42 -41.34
CA GLU A 166 -9.66 -21.81 -41.61
C GLU A 166 -10.62 -21.78 -42.80
N ASP A 167 -10.12 -22.14 -43.98
CA ASP A 167 -10.94 -22.46 -45.13
C ASP A 167 -11.93 -23.56 -44.69
N GLU A 168 -13.15 -23.16 -44.33
CA GLU A 168 -14.28 -24.03 -43.95
C GLU A 168 -14.80 -24.88 -45.14
N ASP A 169 -13.92 -25.39 -46.01
CA ASP A 169 -14.26 -26.26 -47.14
C ASP A 169 -13.58 -27.65 -47.06
N THR A 170 -13.11 -28.06 -45.89
CA THR A 170 -12.84 -29.49 -45.62
C THR A 170 -14.12 -30.17 -45.14
N ALA A 171 -15.04 -30.34 -46.08
CA ALA A 171 -16.11 -31.32 -45.96
C ALA A 171 -15.48 -32.72 -45.79
N VAL A 172 -15.51 -33.20 -44.55
CA VAL A 172 -15.44 -34.61 -44.18
C VAL A 172 -16.44 -35.41 -45.02
N ASP A 173 -15.95 -36.28 -45.89
CA ASP A 173 -16.46 -37.62 -46.22
C ASP A 173 -15.54 -38.21 -47.29
N GLU A 174 -14.51 -38.95 -46.88
CA GLU A 174 -14.46 -40.43 -46.93
C GLU A 174 -13.84 -40.97 -48.24
N GLN A 175 -12.63 -41.54 -48.06
CA GLN A 175 -12.10 -42.75 -48.70
C GLN A 175 -11.86 -42.70 -50.22
N ASP A 176 -10.59 -42.63 -50.61
CA ASP A 176 -9.89 -43.80 -51.18
C ASP A 176 -8.40 -43.47 -51.45
N GLU A 177 -7.57 -44.15 -50.66
CA GLU A 177 -6.23 -44.70 -50.90
C GLU A 177 -5.30 -44.12 -51.99
N ASP A 178 -4.09 -43.79 -51.50
CA ASP A 178 -2.76 -43.98 -52.11
C ASP A 178 -2.36 -43.15 -53.35
N ASP A 179 -1.56 -42.10 -53.10
CA ASP A 179 -0.31 -41.91 -53.87
C ASP A 179 0.70 -41.11 -53.02
N ASP A 180 1.63 -41.84 -52.39
CA ASP A 180 2.82 -41.29 -51.77
C ASP A 180 3.68 -40.63 -52.86
N ASN A 181 3.83 -39.31 -52.83
CA ASN A 181 4.98 -38.66 -53.46
C ASN A 181 5.43 -37.48 -52.60
N ASP A 182 6.28 -37.80 -51.63
CA ASP A 182 7.24 -36.90 -51.04
C ASP A 182 8.13 -36.31 -52.15
N ASP A 183 7.97 -35.02 -52.45
CA ASP A 183 9.07 -34.23 -52.98
C ASP A 183 8.99 -32.80 -52.40
N ILE A 184 9.56 -32.70 -51.20
CA ILE A 184 9.95 -31.45 -50.56
C ILE A 184 11.09 -30.86 -51.40
N VAL A 185 10.78 -29.89 -52.25
CA VAL A 185 11.79 -28.97 -52.79
C VAL A 185 11.63 -27.65 -52.07
N GLU A 186 12.40 -27.51 -50.99
CA GLU A 186 12.78 -26.20 -50.46
C GLU A 186 13.69 -25.51 -51.48
N GLU A 187 13.34 -24.29 -51.90
CA GLU A 187 14.35 -23.27 -52.25
C GLU A 187 13.78 -21.86 -52.05
N PRO A 188 14.54 -20.91 -51.47
CA PRO A 188 14.00 -19.68 -50.91
C PRO A 188 13.98 -18.56 -51.94
N MET A 189 12.81 -17.95 -52.16
CA MET A 189 12.73 -16.75 -52.98
C MET A 189 12.87 -15.51 -52.10
N ASN A 190 14.03 -14.88 -52.25
CA ASN A 190 14.46 -13.67 -51.56
C ASN A 190 13.44 -12.53 -51.65
N PHE A 191 13.30 -11.88 -50.50
CA PHE A 191 12.86 -10.51 -50.30
C PHE A 191 13.51 -9.56 -51.33
N LEU A 192 12.68 -8.90 -52.13
CA LEU A 192 12.99 -7.60 -52.69
C LEU A 192 12.05 -6.61 -52.01
N ASP A 193 12.55 -6.01 -50.92
CA ASP A 193 12.31 -4.60 -50.65
C ASP A 193 12.99 -3.83 -51.79
N ASP A 194 12.21 -3.06 -52.55
CA ASP A 194 12.56 -1.67 -52.78
C ASP A 194 11.29 -0.94 -53.22
N ASP A 195 10.88 -0.04 -52.32
CA ASP A 195 10.09 1.13 -52.64
C ASP A 195 10.78 1.88 -53.80
N ASP A 196 10.13 2.00 -54.94
CA ASP A 196 10.27 3.19 -55.77
C ASP A 196 8.96 3.43 -56.51
N ASP A 197 8.32 4.51 -56.09
CA ASP A 197 7.27 5.25 -56.77
C ASP A 197 7.65 5.51 -58.25
N ASP A 198 6.63 5.78 -59.06
CA ASP A 198 6.70 6.24 -60.47
C ASP A 198 6.70 5.19 -61.59
N ASN A 199 6.07 4.03 -61.38
CA ASN A 199 5.52 3.29 -62.53
C ASN A 199 4.19 3.90 -62.99
N VAL A 200 4.30 5.13 -63.52
CA VAL A 200 3.30 5.73 -64.40
C VAL A 200 3.17 4.81 -65.60
N ILE A 201 2.10 4.02 -65.61
CA ILE A 201 1.70 3.19 -66.74
C ILE A 201 1.35 4.14 -67.89
N GLU A 202 2.36 4.50 -68.68
CA GLU A 202 2.19 5.15 -69.97
C GLU A 202 1.57 4.10 -70.92
N ILE A 203 0.24 4.11 -71.00
CA ILE A 203 -0.51 3.31 -71.95
C ILE A 203 -0.20 3.89 -73.34
N ASP A 204 0.77 3.29 -74.03
CA ASP A 204 1.06 3.58 -75.43
C ASP A 204 -0.11 3.11 -76.32
N LEU A 205 -1.12 3.96 -76.43
CA LEU A 205 -2.28 3.78 -77.30
C LEU A 205 -1.90 3.81 -78.79
N LYS A 206 -0.63 4.00 -79.18
CA LYS A 206 -0.21 3.86 -80.59
C LYS A 206 -0.03 2.41 -81.01
N ALA A 207 0.15 1.47 -80.07
CA ALA A 207 0.22 0.04 -80.39
C ALA A 207 -1.15 -0.59 -80.66
N GLN A 208 -2.25 0.07 -80.29
CA GLN A 208 -3.59 -0.29 -80.74
C GLN A 208 -4.04 0.74 -81.77
N GLY A 209 -3.82 0.44 -83.05
CA GLY A 209 -4.12 1.27 -84.23
C GLY A 209 -5.60 1.65 -84.40
N LEU A 210 -6.15 2.41 -83.44
CA LEU A 210 -7.50 2.93 -83.37
C LEU A 210 -7.56 4.43 -83.68
N ALA A 211 -6.48 4.99 -84.25
CA ALA A 211 -6.51 6.30 -84.90
C ALA A 211 -6.91 6.14 -86.38
N THR A 212 -8.14 5.66 -86.64
CA THR A 212 -8.78 5.90 -87.93
C THR A 212 -9.70 7.09 -87.78
N GLU A 213 -9.27 8.19 -88.37
CA GLU A 213 -9.98 9.45 -88.49
C GLU A 213 -11.48 9.26 -88.72
N SER A 214 -12.21 9.96 -87.87
CA SER A 214 -13.64 10.22 -87.93
C SER A 214 -14.07 10.73 -89.30
N LYS A 215 -14.56 9.81 -90.13
CA LYS A 215 -15.55 10.12 -91.16
C LYS A 215 -16.72 9.17 -90.98
N ASN A 216 -17.82 9.70 -90.48
CA ASN A 216 -19.13 9.07 -90.52
C ASN A 216 -19.50 8.77 -91.98
N PRO A 217 -19.69 7.49 -92.33
CA PRO A 217 -20.92 7.11 -93.01
C PRO A 217 -21.53 5.89 -92.34
N LEU A 218 -21.95 6.03 -91.08
CA LEU A 218 -22.99 5.14 -90.56
C LEU A 218 -24.24 5.38 -91.42
N GLN A 219 -24.84 4.28 -91.89
CA GLN A 219 -26.10 4.19 -92.64
C GLN A 219 -26.07 4.36 -94.16
N SER A 220 -24.99 3.96 -94.84
CA SER A 220 -25.22 3.28 -96.14
C SER A 220 -25.67 1.86 -95.82
N VAL A 221 -26.93 1.53 -96.11
CA VAL A 221 -27.53 0.20 -95.99
C VAL A 221 -26.57 -0.85 -96.55
N LEU A 222 -25.88 -1.56 -95.66
CA LEU A 222 -24.99 -2.66 -96.01
C LEU A 222 -25.87 -3.79 -96.54
N GLN A 223 -26.03 -3.87 -97.86
CA GLN A 223 -26.60 -5.04 -98.50
C GLN A 223 -25.53 -6.13 -98.47
N SER A 224 -25.76 -7.18 -97.66
CA SER A 224 -24.90 -8.35 -97.60
C SER A 224 -25.07 -9.17 -98.89
N ASN A 225 -24.16 -8.99 -99.84
CA ASN A 225 -24.01 -9.87 -101.01
C ASN A 225 -23.23 -11.15 -100.67
N THR A 226 -23.37 -11.65 -99.44
CA THR A 226 -22.61 -12.81 -98.96
C THR A 226 -23.38 -14.09 -99.25
N ASP A 227 -22.75 -15.00 -99.99
CA ASP A 227 -23.26 -16.33 -100.29
C ASP A 227 -23.51 -17.13 -98.99
N ALA A 228 -24.61 -17.87 -98.92
CA ALA A 228 -25.01 -18.60 -97.71
C ALA A 228 -23.94 -19.63 -97.30
N ILE A 229 -23.23 -20.18 -98.28
CA ILE A 229 -22.15 -21.15 -98.08
C ILE A 229 -20.93 -20.47 -97.44
N THR A 230 -20.53 -19.29 -97.93
CA THR A 230 -19.39 -18.55 -97.36
C THR A 230 -19.71 -18.04 -95.96
N TRP A 231 -20.95 -17.62 -95.71
CA TRP A 231 -21.39 -17.28 -94.35
C TRP A 231 -21.32 -18.48 -93.41
N LYS A 232 -21.79 -19.66 -93.83
CA LYS A 232 -21.74 -20.87 -93.00
C LYS A 232 -20.30 -21.28 -92.68
N GLN A 233 -19.40 -21.23 -93.66
CA GLN A 233 -17.97 -21.50 -93.45
C GLN A 233 -17.37 -20.49 -92.47
N GLU A 234 -17.76 -19.23 -92.56
CA GLU A 234 -17.28 -18.20 -91.64
C GLU A 234 -17.84 -18.37 -90.23
N VAL A 235 -19.10 -18.81 -90.09
CA VAL A 235 -19.67 -19.17 -88.79
C VAL A 235 -18.97 -20.40 -88.22
N GLU A 236 -18.69 -21.43 -89.01
CA GLU A 236 -17.92 -22.60 -88.55
C GLU A 236 -16.48 -22.22 -88.15
N ARG A 237 -15.87 -21.26 -88.86
CA ARG A 237 -14.54 -20.72 -88.55
C ARG A 237 -14.53 -19.91 -87.25
N VAL A 238 -15.59 -19.15 -86.97
CA VAL A 238 -15.68 -18.22 -85.82
C VAL A 238 -16.39 -18.82 -84.61
N ALA A 239 -17.18 -19.88 -84.76
CA ALA A 239 -17.82 -20.62 -83.68
C ALA A 239 -16.86 -21.00 -82.52
N PRO A 240 -15.64 -21.52 -82.77
CA PRO A 240 -14.70 -21.78 -81.67
C PRO A 240 -14.20 -20.51 -80.98
N GLN A 241 -14.18 -19.35 -81.67
CA GLN A 241 -13.83 -18.05 -81.09
C GLN A 241 -14.98 -17.44 -80.28
N LEU A 242 -16.23 -17.84 -80.57
CA LEU A 242 -17.44 -17.44 -79.85
C LEU A 242 -17.74 -18.32 -78.63
N LYS A 243 -16.89 -19.33 -78.35
CA LYS A 243 -16.97 -20.07 -77.09
C LYS A 243 -16.54 -19.12 -75.98
N ILE A 244 -17.50 -18.39 -75.42
CA ILE A 244 -17.33 -17.53 -74.26
C ILE A 244 -17.00 -18.44 -73.08
N THR A 245 -15.72 -18.73 -72.89
CA THR A 245 -15.20 -19.17 -71.60
C THR A 245 -15.36 -18.01 -70.66
N LEU A 246 -16.42 -18.06 -69.84
CA LEU A 246 -16.61 -17.20 -68.69
C LEU A 246 -15.44 -17.50 -67.74
N LYS A 247 -14.31 -16.82 -67.95
CA LYS A 247 -13.24 -16.83 -66.96
C LYS A 247 -13.88 -16.27 -65.70
N GLN A 248 -13.92 -17.08 -64.65
CA GLN A 248 -14.30 -16.64 -63.31
C GLN A 248 -13.34 -15.52 -62.93
N ASP A 249 -13.72 -14.29 -63.23
CA ASP A 249 -12.96 -13.12 -62.83
C ASP A 249 -13.18 -12.97 -61.33
N ALA A 250 -12.10 -12.83 -60.56
CA ALA A 250 -12.14 -12.60 -59.11
C ALA A 250 -12.96 -11.34 -58.73
N LYS A 251 -13.39 -10.54 -59.71
CA LYS A 251 -14.34 -9.43 -59.59
C LYS A 251 -15.81 -9.83 -59.75
N ASP A 252 -16.17 -11.11 -59.74
CA ASP A 252 -17.58 -11.51 -59.80
C ASP A 252 -18.27 -11.17 -58.47
N TRP A 253 -18.71 -9.92 -58.35
CA TRP A 253 -19.43 -9.37 -57.20
C TRP A 253 -20.66 -10.22 -56.83
N ARG A 254 -21.18 -11.04 -57.76
CA ARG A 254 -22.24 -12.01 -57.48
C ARG A 254 -21.78 -13.13 -56.57
N LEU A 255 -20.58 -13.67 -56.78
CA LEU A 255 -19.98 -14.65 -55.89
C LEU A 255 -19.79 -14.04 -54.50
N HIS A 256 -19.25 -12.82 -54.40
CA HIS A 256 -19.12 -12.12 -53.12
C HIS A 256 -20.47 -11.87 -52.44
N LEU A 257 -21.52 -11.50 -53.20
CA LEU A 257 -22.87 -11.31 -52.66
C LEU A 257 -23.49 -12.62 -52.17
N GLU A 258 -23.29 -13.72 -52.91
CA GLU A 258 -23.75 -15.05 -52.52
C GLU A 258 -23.00 -15.56 -51.28
N GLN A 259 -21.68 -15.40 -51.24
CA GLN A 259 -20.85 -15.67 -50.07
C GLN A 259 -21.31 -14.84 -48.86
N MET A 260 -21.54 -13.55 -49.01
CA MET A 260 -22.03 -12.69 -47.94
C MET A 260 -23.40 -13.15 -47.42
N ASN A 261 -24.31 -13.57 -48.31
CA ASN A 261 -25.60 -14.13 -47.91
C ASN A 261 -25.47 -15.47 -47.19
N SER A 262 -24.52 -16.32 -47.61
CA SER A 262 -24.20 -17.58 -46.93
C SER A 262 -23.64 -17.32 -45.52
N MET A 263 -22.65 -16.42 -45.41
CA MET A 263 -22.07 -16.00 -44.13
C MET A 263 -23.12 -15.37 -43.21
N HIS A 264 -24.00 -14.51 -43.73
CA HIS A 264 -25.10 -13.93 -42.94
C HIS A 264 -26.00 -15.02 -42.36
N LYS A 265 -26.40 -16.03 -43.16
CA LYS A 265 -27.20 -17.15 -42.68
C LYS A 265 -26.45 -17.98 -41.63
N ASN A 266 -25.16 -18.22 -41.82
CA ASN A 266 -24.33 -18.93 -40.86
C ASN A 266 -24.26 -18.16 -39.52
N VAL A 267 -23.98 -16.85 -39.56
CA VAL A 267 -23.97 -15.98 -38.38
C VAL A 267 -25.33 -15.99 -37.68
N GLU A 268 -26.44 -15.85 -38.41
CA GLU A 268 -27.79 -15.89 -37.84
C GLU A 268 -28.07 -17.23 -37.13
N GLN A 269 -27.67 -18.35 -37.74
CA GLN A 269 -27.76 -19.68 -37.13
C GLN A 269 -26.89 -19.79 -35.87
N LYS A 270 -25.63 -19.33 -35.91
CA LYS A 270 -24.72 -19.38 -34.74
C LYS A 270 -25.23 -18.49 -33.60
N VAL A 271 -25.73 -17.29 -33.90
CA VAL A 271 -26.36 -16.40 -32.92
C VAL A 271 -27.60 -17.04 -32.31
N GLY A 272 -28.46 -17.65 -33.13
CA GLY A 272 -29.62 -18.42 -32.69
C GLY A 272 -29.25 -19.61 -31.79
N ASN A 273 -28.12 -20.26 -32.04
CA ASN A 273 -27.62 -21.34 -31.21
C ASN A 273 -27.06 -20.84 -29.86
N VAL A 274 -26.35 -19.70 -29.84
CA VAL A 274 -25.70 -19.17 -28.63
C VAL A 274 -26.69 -18.55 -27.65
N GLY A 275 -27.77 -17.92 -28.12
CA GLY A 275 -28.77 -17.27 -27.28
C GLY A 275 -29.34 -18.16 -26.16
N PRO A 276 -29.83 -19.37 -26.46
CA PRO A 276 -30.32 -20.32 -25.45
C PRO A 276 -29.26 -20.75 -24.43
N TYR A 277 -27.99 -20.92 -24.84
CA TYR A 277 -26.90 -21.24 -23.91
C TYR A 277 -26.65 -20.10 -22.92
N LEU A 278 -26.66 -18.86 -23.41
CA LEU A 278 -26.51 -17.68 -22.55
C LEU A 278 -27.70 -17.49 -21.60
N ASP A 279 -28.93 -17.75 -22.06
CA ASP A 279 -30.12 -17.68 -21.20
C ASP A 279 -30.10 -18.77 -20.11
N ASN A 280 -29.68 -19.99 -20.45
CA ASN A 280 -29.50 -21.05 -19.46
C ASN A 280 -28.41 -20.70 -18.45
N MET A 281 -27.26 -20.18 -18.90
CA MET A 281 -26.18 -19.73 -18.01
C MET A 281 -26.66 -18.60 -17.09
N SER A 282 -27.41 -17.63 -17.61
CA SER A 282 -28.01 -16.55 -16.83
C SER A 282 -28.96 -17.08 -15.75
N LYS A 283 -29.83 -18.03 -16.10
CA LYS A 283 -30.73 -18.70 -15.15
C LYS A 283 -29.99 -19.47 -14.07
N ASP A 284 -28.92 -20.17 -14.43
CA ASP A 284 -28.12 -20.93 -13.47
C ASP A 284 -27.33 -20.02 -12.52
N ILE A 285 -26.80 -18.90 -13.03
CA ILE A 285 -26.21 -17.85 -12.20
C ILE A 285 -27.25 -17.26 -11.24
N ALA A 286 -28.46 -16.95 -11.72
CA ALA A 286 -29.53 -16.42 -10.87
C ALA A 286 -29.91 -17.39 -9.73
N LYS A 287 -30.06 -18.68 -10.05
CA LYS A 287 -30.29 -19.73 -9.03
C LYS A 287 -29.12 -19.85 -8.05
N ALA A 288 -27.88 -19.78 -8.53
CA ALA A 288 -26.70 -19.82 -7.68
C ALA A 288 -26.67 -18.62 -6.72
N LEU A 289 -26.99 -17.41 -7.19
CA LEU A 289 -27.08 -16.21 -6.36
C LEU A 289 -28.19 -16.33 -5.30
N GLU A 290 -29.35 -16.87 -5.64
CA GLU A 290 -30.43 -17.09 -4.67
C GLU A 290 -30.05 -18.12 -3.60
N ARG A 291 -29.32 -19.19 -3.98
CA ARG A 291 -28.73 -20.15 -3.05
C ARG A 291 -27.68 -19.51 -2.13
N ILE A 292 -26.85 -18.62 -2.66
CA ILE A 292 -25.87 -17.87 -1.87
C ILE A 292 -26.59 -16.95 -0.88
N ALA A 293 -27.57 -16.17 -1.33
CA ALA A 293 -28.32 -15.24 -0.48
C ALA A 293 -29.08 -15.96 0.65
N SER A 294 -29.72 -17.11 0.34
CA SER A 294 -30.38 -17.93 1.35
C SER A 294 -29.39 -18.53 2.36
N ARG A 295 -28.22 -18.99 1.90
CA ARG A 295 -27.15 -19.49 2.77
C ARG A 295 -26.58 -18.39 3.66
N GLU A 296 -26.34 -17.21 3.10
CA GLU A 296 -25.88 -16.03 3.84
C GLU A 296 -26.89 -15.64 4.92
N LYS A 297 -28.19 -15.58 4.59
CA LYS A 297 -29.24 -15.28 5.57
C LYS A 297 -29.27 -16.32 6.71
N SER A 298 -29.14 -17.60 6.38
CA SER A 298 -29.07 -18.68 7.38
C SER A 298 -27.84 -18.55 8.28
N LEU A 299 -26.68 -18.29 7.69
CA LEU A 299 -25.41 -18.12 8.41
C LEU A 299 -25.45 -16.89 9.31
N ASN A 300 -25.92 -15.74 8.80
CA ASN A 300 -26.07 -14.51 9.57
C ASN A 300 -27.05 -14.70 10.74
N SER A 301 -28.14 -15.45 10.56
CA SER A 301 -29.07 -15.77 11.65
C SER A 301 -28.41 -16.63 12.73
N GLN A 302 -27.64 -17.66 12.34
CA GLN A 302 -26.90 -18.50 13.28
C GLN A 302 -25.82 -17.71 14.03
N LEU A 303 -25.02 -16.93 13.30
CA LEU A 303 -23.95 -16.11 13.86
C LEU A 303 -24.46 -14.94 14.69
N ALA A 304 -25.62 -14.36 14.40
CA ALA A 304 -26.16 -13.25 15.20
C ALA A 304 -26.31 -13.62 16.68
N SER A 305 -26.79 -14.84 16.95
CA SER A 305 -26.91 -15.35 18.32
C SER A 305 -25.55 -15.51 19.00
N MET A 306 -24.57 -16.03 18.27
CA MET A 306 -23.21 -16.26 18.77
C MET A 306 -22.45 -14.94 18.97
N MET A 307 -22.61 -13.98 18.06
CA MET A 307 -22.09 -12.62 18.20
C MET A 307 -22.70 -11.90 19.41
N SER A 308 -24.01 -12.07 19.67
CA SER A 308 -24.63 -11.52 20.88
C SER A 308 -24.03 -12.12 22.15
N LYS A 309 -23.82 -13.44 22.19
CA LYS A 309 -23.14 -14.12 23.31
C LYS A 309 -21.69 -13.65 23.48
N PHE A 310 -20.96 -13.51 22.37
CA PHE A 310 -19.58 -13.02 22.38
C PHE A 310 -19.51 -11.59 22.92
N ARG A 311 -20.39 -10.69 22.44
CA ARG A 311 -20.48 -9.31 22.95
C ARG A 311 -20.76 -9.28 24.45
N ARG A 312 -21.75 -10.04 24.92
CA ARG A 312 -22.03 -10.15 26.37
C ARG A 312 -20.83 -10.67 27.15
N ALA A 313 -20.12 -11.67 26.63
CA ALA A 313 -18.92 -12.20 27.27
C ALA A 313 -17.75 -11.20 27.29
N THR A 314 -17.59 -10.38 26.24
CA THR A 314 -16.58 -9.32 26.21
C THR A 314 -16.90 -8.20 27.19
N ASP A 315 -18.18 -7.82 27.30
CA ASP A 315 -18.65 -6.77 28.20
C ASP A 315 -18.48 -7.21 29.67
N THR A 316 -18.92 -8.43 30.01
CA THR A 316 -18.72 -8.97 31.37
C THR A 316 -17.25 -9.11 31.73
N ARG A 317 -16.39 -9.49 30.77
CA ARG A 317 -14.93 -9.53 30.98
C ARG A 317 -14.37 -8.13 31.23
N ALA A 318 -14.83 -7.11 30.51
CA ALA A 318 -14.40 -5.73 30.71
C ALA A 318 -14.82 -5.21 32.09
N GLU A 319 -16.06 -5.47 32.50
CA GLU A 319 -16.55 -5.13 33.84
C GLU A 319 -15.76 -5.82 34.96
N LEU A 320 -15.47 -7.12 34.82
CA LEU A 320 -14.67 -7.88 35.79
C LEU A 320 -13.24 -7.35 35.87
N ARG A 321 -12.65 -6.97 34.73
CA ARG A 321 -11.31 -6.37 34.68
C ARG A 321 -11.27 -5.04 35.42
N GLU A 322 -12.28 -4.19 35.25
CA GLU A 322 -12.34 -2.90 35.95
C GLU A 322 -12.56 -3.09 37.45
N LYS A 323 -13.46 -4.00 37.85
CA LYS A 323 -13.65 -4.38 39.27
C LYS A 323 -12.36 -4.92 39.89
N TYR A 324 -11.63 -5.78 39.18
CA TYR A 324 -10.35 -6.29 39.63
C TYR A 324 -9.31 -5.18 39.77
N LYS A 325 -9.23 -4.25 38.81
CA LYS A 325 -8.31 -3.11 38.87
C LYS A 325 -8.63 -2.21 40.07
N ALA A 326 -9.90 -1.86 40.28
CA ALA A 326 -10.34 -1.08 41.43
C ALA A 326 -10.04 -1.78 42.75
N ALA A 327 -10.31 -3.08 42.86
CA ALA A 327 -10.00 -3.87 44.05
C ALA A 327 -8.49 -3.96 44.29
N SER A 328 -7.68 -4.18 43.26
CA SER A 328 -6.22 -4.26 43.35
C SER A 328 -5.61 -2.94 43.84
N VAL A 329 -6.06 -1.81 43.30
CA VAL A 329 -5.66 -0.48 43.79
C VAL A 329 -6.08 -0.28 45.24
N GLY A 330 -7.30 -0.69 45.61
CA GLY A 330 -7.78 -0.63 46.98
C GLY A 330 -7.02 -1.52 47.96
N VAL A 331 -6.53 -2.68 47.52
CA VAL A 331 -5.65 -3.55 48.31
C VAL A 331 -4.28 -2.89 48.47
N SER A 332 -3.69 -2.39 47.38
CA SER A 332 -2.37 -1.73 47.41
C SER A 332 -2.37 -0.51 48.35
N SER A 333 -3.42 0.32 48.33
CA SER A 333 -3.52 1.47 49.23
C SER A 333 -3.67 1.04 50.69
N ARG A 334 -4.48 0.00 50.97
CA ARG A 334 -4.61 -0.57 52.32
C ARG A 334 -3.31 -1.18 52.83
N THR A 335 -2.56 -1.87 51.97
CA THR A 335 -1.22 -2.40 52.30
C THR A 335 -0.28 -1.24 52.63
N GLU A 336 -0.23 -0.20 51.82
CA GLU A 336 0.62 0.97 52.10
C GLU A 336 0.22 1.68 53.41
N THR A 337 -1.08 1.80 53.72
CA THR A 337 -1.51 2.33 55.02
C THR A 337 -1.16 1.41 56.19
N LEU A 338 -1.20 0.09 55.98
CA LEU A 338 -0.81 -0.88 57.00
C LEU A 338 0.69 -0.80 57.30
N ASP A 339 1.51 -0.64 56.26
CA ASP A 339 2.96 -0.48 56.39
C ASP A 339 3.28 0.81 57.15
N ARG A 340 2.65 1.95 56.79
CA ARG A 340 2.79 3.21 57.54
C ARG A 340 2.41 3.07 59.01
N ILE A 341 1.26 2.45 59.31
CA ILE A 341 0.83 2.23 60.70
C ILE A 341 1.81 1.31 61.43
N SER A 342 2.39 0.32 60.75
CA SER A 342 3.38 -0.57 61.35
C SER A 342 4.68 0.17 61.67
N ASP A 343 5.13 1.05 60.79
CA ASP A 343 6.28 1.93 61.03
C ASP A 343 6.02 2.91 62.17
N ASP A 344 4.83 3.51 62.23
CA ASP A 344 4.42 4.40 63.32
C ASP A 344 4.39 3.66 64.67
N ILE A 345 3.93 2.40 64.69
CA ILE A 345 3.94 1.56 65.88
C ILE A 345 5.37 1.26 66.31
N GLU A 346 6.29 0.95 65.39
CA GLU A 346 7.68 0.69 65.75
C GLU A 346 8.39 1.95 66.24
N GLN A 347 8.12 3.12 65.63
CA GLN A 347 8.62 4.40 66.13
C GLN A 347 8.09 4.71 67.54
N LEU A 348 6.79 4.50 67.77
CA LEU A 348 6.18 4.69 69.09
C LEU A 348 6.79 3.73 70.12
N LYS A 349 7.04 2.48 69.73
CA LYS A 349 7.70 1.49 70.59
C LYS A 349 9.14 1.90 70.92
N GLN A 350 9.90 2.40 69.96
CA GLN A 350 11.25 2.93 70.19
C GLN A 350 11.22 4.14 71.13
N GLN A 351 10.28 5.07 70.94
CA GLN A 351 10.09 6.20 71.84
C GLN A 351 9.72 5.76 73.26
N ILE A 352 8.86 4.75 73.41
CA ILE A 352 8.50 4.17 74.71
C ILE A 352 9.72 3.50 75.34
N GLU A 353 10.56 2.81 74.58
CA GLU A 353 11.78 2.18 75.09
C GLU A 353 12.82 3.22 75.51
N GLU A 354 13.01 4.29 74.73
CA GLU A 354 13.87 5.42 75.11
C GLU A 354 13.36 6.14 76.36
N GLN A 355 12.05 6.37 76.45
CA GLN A 355 11.43 6.99 77.62
C GLN A 355 11.50 6.07 78.84
N GLY A 356 11.34 4.77 78.63
CA GLY A 356 11.50 3.72 79.63
C GLY A 356 12.94 3.65 80.14
N ALA A 357 13.93 3.71 79.24
CA ALA A 357 15.34 3.77 79.59
C ALA A 357 15.68 5.05 80.36
N LYS A 358 15.17 6.22 79.94
CA LYS A 358 15.32 7.50 80.67
C LYS A 358 14.65 7.47 82.05
N SER A 359 13.52 6.79 82.20
CA SER A 359 12.79 6.69 83.47
C SER A 359 13.38 5.64 84.40
N SER A 360 13.98 4.58 83.84
CA SER A 360 14.72 3.55 84.58
C SER A 360 16.13 4.00 84.93
N ASP A 361 16.71 4.91 84.15
CA ASP A 361 17.98 5.53 84.48
C ASP A 361 17.77 6.34 85.76
N GLY A 362 18.22 5.80 86.88
CA GLY A 362 18.18 6.47 88.16
C GLY A 362 19.05 7.73 88.19
N ALA A 363 19.82 8.06 87.14
CA ALA A 363 20.71 9.21 87.10
C ALA A 363 20.04 10.56 87.44
N PRO A 364 18.84 10.92 86.93
CA PRO A 364 18.15 12.14 87.35
C PRO A 364 17.81 12.11 88.84
N LEU A 365 17.38 10.95 89.36
CA LEU A 365 17.07 10.77 90.78
C LEU A 365 18.33 10.89 91.64
N VAL A 366 19.45 10.33 91.18
CA VAL A 366 20.77 10.44 91.84
C VAL A 366 21.27 11.87 91.80
N LYS A 367 21.13 12.60 90.69
CA LYS A 367 21.47 14.03 90.59
C LYS A 367 20.63 14.86 91.57
N ILE A 368 19.33 14.61 91.66
CA ILE A 368 18.45 15.26 92.65
C ILE A 368 18.94 14.93 94.06
N LYS A 369 19.23 13.66 94.36
CA LYS A 369 19.73 13.25 95.68
C LYS A 369 21.07 13.91 96.05
N GLN A 370 21.99 14.03 95.11
CA GLN A 370 23.26 14.73 95.29
C GLN A 370 23.05 16.22 95.52
N ALA A 371 22.17 16.87 94.76
CA ALA A 371 21.83 18.26 94.95
C ALA A 371 21.21 18.52 96.33
N VAL A 372 20.30 17.63 96.78
CA VAL A 372 19.71 17.69 98.12
C VAL A 372 20.78 17.53 99.20
N SER A 373 21.67 16.54 99.08
CA SER A 373 22.75 16.31 100.06
C SER A 373 23.69 17.52 100.17
N LYS A 374 23.99 18.16 99.03
CA LYS A 374 24.80 19.39 99.00
C LYS A 374 24.09 20.55 99.68
N LEU A 375 22.79 20.72 99.45
CA LEU A 375 21.99 21.74 100.14
C LEU A 375 21.94 21.50 101.65
N GLU A 376 21.88 20.24 102.10
CA GLU A 376 21.95 19.88 103.52
C GLU A 376 23.31 20.25 104.14
N GLU A 377 24.42 20.00 103.43
CA GLU A 377 25.77 20.36 103.87
C GLU A 377 25.98 21.89 103.92
N GLU A 378 25.46 22.61 102.91
CA GLU A 378 25.45 24.08 102.90
C GLU A 378 24.62 24.65 104.05
N LEU A 379 23.46 24.05 104.37
CA LEU A 379 22.64 24.41 105.53
C LEU A 379 23.36 24.17 106.86
N GLN A 380 24.07 23.05 107.01
CA GLN A 380 24.87 22.80 108.21
C GLN A 380 25.99 23.82 108.37
N THR A 381 26.70 24.13 107.28
CA THR A 381 27.77 25.14 107.28
C THR A 381 27.22 26.51 107.67
N MET A 382 26.06 26.89 107.12
CA MET A 382 25.38 28.13 107.45
C MET A 382 24.96 28.18 108.92
N ASN A 383 24.43 27.09 109.48
CA ASN A 383 24.08 27.01 110.90
C ASN A 383 25.29 27.19 111.82
N VAL A 384 26.45 26.61 111.48
CA VAL A 384 27.70 26.83 112.23
C VAL A 384 28.14 28.28 112.15
N GLN A 385 28.07 28.89 110.96
CA GLN A 385 28.40 30.31 110.79
C GLN A 385 27.47 31.20 111.62
N ILE A 386 26.17 30.93 111.62
CA ILE A 386 25.19 31.64 112.46
C ILE A 386 25.56 31.49 113.94
N GLY A 387 25.86 30.27 114.41
CA GLY A 387 26.25 30.05 115.81
C GLY A 387 27.55 30.78 116.21
N VAL A 388 28.54 30.84 115.31
CA VAL A 388 29.77 31.63 115.53
C VAL A 388 29.46 33.12 115.58
N PHE A 389 28.59 33.62 114.69
CA PHE A 389 28.17 35.02 114.71
C PHE A 389 27.40 35.36 115.98
N GLU A 390 26.49 34.50 116.44
CA GLU A 390 25.77 34.68 117.71
C GLU A 390 26.74 34.73 118.90
N GLN A 391 27.72 33.81 118.99
CA GLN A 391 28.71 33.82 120.05
C GLN A 391 29.64 35.06 119.97
N SER A 392 30.00 35.49 118.76
CA SER A 392 30.79 36.71 118.56
C SER A 392 30.03 37.95 119.04
N ILE A 393 28.73 38.05 118.74
CA ILE A 393 27.87 39.14 119.20
C ILE A 393 27.74 39.10 120.73
N LEU A 394 27.51 37.91 121.31
CA LEU A 394 27.38 37.74 122.76
C LEU A 394 28.67 38.13 123.49
N ASN A 395 29.83 37.69 123.00
CA ASN A 395 31.13 38.06 123.55
C ASN A 395 31.38 39.57 123.44
N THR A 396 30.97 40.20 122.35
CA THR A 396 31.08 41.66 122.19
C THR A 396 30.21 42.38 123.22
N TYR A 397 28.97 41.92 123.41
CA TYR A 397 28.05 42.48 124.41
C TYR A 397 28.56 42.30 125.85
N LEU A 398 29.08 41.12 126.19
CA LEU A 398 29.71 40.85 127.49
C LEU A 398 30.94 41.72 127.73
N ARG A 399 31.78 41.90 126.70
CA ARG A 399 32.98 42.73 126.78
C ARG A 399 32.64 44.21 126.96
N ASP A 400 31.62 44.71 126.27
CA ASP A 400 31.11 46.07 126.44
C ASP A 400 30.49 46.26 127.82
N HIS A 401 29.73 45.30 128.32
CA HIS A 401 29.16 45.35 129.66
C HIS A 401 30.25 45.33 130.75
N PHE A 402 31.28 44.49 130.58
CA PHE A 402 32.40 44.43 131.52
C PHE A 402 33.20 45.75 131.51
N ASN A 403 33.50 46.29 130.32
CA ASN A 403 34.19 47.58 130.17
C ASN A 403 33.36 48.73 130.77
N PHE A 404 32.05 48.73 130.60
CA PHE A 404 31.16 49.73 131.20
C PHE A 404 31.19 49.63 132.73
N SER A 405 31.09 48.42 133.29
CA SER A 405 31.14 48.20 134.74
C SER A 405 32.51 48.56 135.35
N ALA A 406 33.61 48.26 134.67
CA ALA A 406 34.96 48.61 135.11
C ALA A 406 35.19 50.13 135.08
N ASN A 407 34.67 50.84 134.07
CA ASN A 407 34.72 52.31 134.03
C ASN A 407 33.89 52.95 135.14
N LEU A 408 32.74 52.37 135.50
CA LEU A 408 31.91 52.86 136.60
C LEU A 408 32.59 52.74 137.96
N LEU A 409 33.36 51.66 138.17
CA LEU A 409 34.17 51.44 139.37
C LEU A 409 35.41 52.35 139.44
N ASN A 410 35.90 52.88 138.31
CA ASN A 410 37.02 53.80 138.27
C ASN A 410 36.60 55.27 138.44
N ILE A 411 35.30 55.58 138.42
CA ILE A 411 34.73 56.92 138.63
C ILE A 411 34.25 57.10 140.08
N MET A 412 34.11 56.02 140.84
CA MET A 412 33.74 56.04 142.27
C MET A 412 34.98 55.92 143.14
#